data_AF-A0A9E3Q7D1-F1
#
_entry.id   AF-A0A9E3Q7D1-F1
#
_cell.length_a   1.000
_cell.length_b   1.000
_cell.length_c   1.000
_cell.angle_alpha   90.00
_cell.angle_beta   90.00
_cell.angle_gamma   90.00
#
_symmetry.space_group_name_H-M   'P 1'
#
loop_
_entity.id
_entity.type
_entity.pdbx_description
1 polymer ?
#
loop_
_entity_poly.entity_id
_entity_poly.type
_entity_poly.pdbx_seq_one_letter_code
_entity_poly.pdbx_strand_id
1 'polypeptide(L)'
;MRTNVAAYDTVILGAGVFETRGAWNGACSPNDGFLLKEGLTIIGTGSGGGGTEIRLVDAPLSSCSTSTTGFNYVLASAPGHCGDPDVDNVTLQHFTVNCNAVQVMSNIGTSYLTVGGIRLLGDGTYINNVEVINAASERTAAGCATDEVWGILVGCRTKSAHVEVSSSTFSDFYNPTTYGHTTAIHVSGTATYHPTAFILGNSVYLNGKEGEFAFGVAAHGETYIYWNQVWGADRAVNHDTGTAGGTLSVGFNQFHLSDSQPAAGVFLSANSFGEIEGNEINLYVASSAGLHWHGNLASDWNVVGNTIRSFIGGTNQPYGVLVQNVSGVPSNLNFESNRISEGLTNIVNVSGSYTFDDNKKIDSTGTITGTAIGFPN
;
A
#
# COMPACT_ATOMS: atom_id res chain seq x y z
N MET A 1 -32.61 -14.04 0.24
CA MET A 1 -32.46 -15.08 -0.80
C MET A 1 -31.00 -15.53 -0.74
N ARG A 2 -30.69 -16.79 -0.35
CA ARG A 2 -29.30 -17.28 -0.32
C ARG A 2 -29.00 -17.89 -1.68
N THR A 3 -28.45 -17.11 -2.59
CA THR A 3 -28.07 -17.59 -3.92
C THR A 3 -26.70 -18.25 -3.78
N ASN A 4 -26.60 -19.54 -4.10
CA ASN A 4 -25.33 -20.25 -4.05
C ASN A 4 -24.53 -19.87 -5.31
N VAL A 5 -23.59 -18.92 -5.17
CA VAL A 5 -22.81 -18.34 -6.28
C VAL A 5 -21.85 -19.36 -6.92
N ALA A 6 -21.68 -20.54 -6.29
CA ALA A 6 -20.80 -21.61 -6.74
C ALA A 6 -21.05 -22.14 -8.18
N ALA A 7 -22.21 -21.88 -8.78
CA ALA A 7 -22.59 -22.41 -10.10
C ALA A 7 -22.17 -21.56 -11.32
N TYR A 8 -21.66 -20.34 -11.14
CA TYR A 8 -21.44 -19.40 -12.25
C TYR A 8 -20.00 -18.92 -12.32
N ASP A 9 -19.40 -18.94 -13.51
CA ASP A 9 -18.05 -18.40 -13.76
C ASP A 9 -18.09 -16.88 -13.97
N THR A 10 -19.27 -16.32 -14.26
CA THR A 10 -19.50 -14.88 -14.36
C THR A 10 -20.78 -14.49 -13.62
N VAL A 11 -20.69 -13.47 -12.78
CA VAL A 11 -21.78 -12.90 -11.99
C VAL A 11 -21.91 -11.43 -12.36
N ILE A 12 -23.07 -11.06 -12.92
CA ILE A 12 -23.40 -9.67 -13.20
C ILE A 12 -24.37 -9.20 -12.11
N LEU A 13 -23.94 -8.21 -11.35
CA LEU A 13 -24.73 -7.61 -10.28
C LEU A 13 -25.42 -6.36 -10.79
N GLY A 14 -26.71 -6.22 -10.49
CA GLY A 14 -27.44 -4.97 -10.73
C GLY A 14 -27.02 -3.86 -9.75
N ALA A 15 -27.59 -2.67 -9.93
CA ALA A 15 -27.46 -1.59 -8.96
C ALA A 15 -28.12 -1.98 -7.62
N GLY A 16 -27.52 -1.55 -6.51
CA GLY A 16 -28.01 -1.82 -5.15
C GLY A 16 -26.94 -2.38 -4.22
N VAL A 17 -27.36 -2.70 -2.99
CA VAL A 17 -26.48 -3.18 -1.92
C VAL A 17 -26.64 -4.68 -1.74
N PHE A 18 -25.53 -5.41 -1.85
CA PHE A 18 -25.40 -6.84 -1.64
C PHE A 18 -24.68 -7.07 -0.31
N GLU A 19 -25.46 -7.40 0.71
CA GLU A 19 -24.91 -7.59 2.05
C GLU A 19 -24.36 -8.99 2.24
N THR A 20 -23.22 -9.08 2.91
CA THR A 20 -22.61 -10.32 3.37
C THR A 20 -22.30 -10.27 4.85
N ARG A 21 -22.17 -11.46 5.44
CA ARG A 21 -21.82 -11.66 6.84
C ARG A 21 -20.62 -12.58 6.88
N GLY A 22 -19.65 -12.29 7.76
CA GLY A 22 -18.51 -13.16 8.00
C GLY A 22 -18.99 -14.57 8.35
N ALA A 23 -18.54 -15.58 7.61
CA ALA A 23 -18.87 -16.97 7.87
C ALA A 23 -17.90 -17.56 8.90
N TRP A 24 -18.41 -18.04 10.04
CA TRP A 24 -17.60 -18.66 11.09
C TRP A 24 -17.26 -20.12 10.75
N ASN A 25 -15.99 -20.49 10.84
CA ASN A 25 -15.51 -21.86 10.64
C ASN A 25 -15.00 -22.54 11.93
N GLY A 26 -15.61 -22.30 13.10
CA GLY A 26 -15.37 -23.15 14.27
C GLY A 26 -14.06 -22.90 15.05
N ALA A 27 -13.03 -22.38 14.39
CA ALA A 27 -11.75 -21.98 14.97
C ALA A 27 -11.59 -20.46 14.89
N CYS A 28 -10.64 -19.88 15.60
CA CYS A 28 -10.27 -18.46 15.48
C CYS A 28 -9.60 -18.17 14.13
N SER A 29 -10.32 -18.41 13.04
CA SER A 29 -9.93 -18.16 11.67
C SER A 29 -10.56 -16.86 11.20
N PRO A 30 -9.98 -16.20 10.19
CA PRO A 30 -10.62 -15.10 9.48
C PRO A 30 -12.09 -15.39 9.12
N ASN A 31 -13.02 -14.47 9.44
CA ASN A 31 -14.44 -14.62 9.08
C ASN A 31 -14.74 -13.75 7.85
N ASP A 32 -14.47 -14.30 6.68
CA ASP A 32 -14.68 -13.58 5.44
C ASP A 32 -16.15 -13.59 5.03
N GLY A 33 -16.57 -12.50 4.37
CA GLY A 33 -17.92 -12.35 3.85
C GLY A 33 -18.18 -13.27 2.66
N PHE A 34 -17.84 -12.82 1.46
CA PHE A 34 -17.97 -13.63 0.24
C PHE A 34 -16.67 -14.37 -0.06
N LEU A 35 -16.77 -15.70 -0.12
CA LEU A 35 -15.70 -16.55 -0.63
C LEU A 35 -15.76 -16.60 -2.16
N LEU A 36 -14.64 -16.30 -2.79
CA LEU A 36 -14.43 -16.33 -4.22
C LEU A 36 -14.02 -17.74 -4.66
N LYS A 37 -14.33 -18.09 -5.91
CA LYS A 37 -13.93 -19.36 -6.52
C LYS A 37 -13.03 -19.13 -7.73
N GLU A 38 -12.33 -20.18 -8.13
CA GLU A 38 -11.41 -20.11 -9.27
C GLU A 38 -12.17 -19.76 -10.54
N GLY A 39 -11.59 -18.89 -11.37
CA GLY A 39 -12.19 -18.44 -12.62
C GLY A 39 -13.38 -17.48 -12.46
N LEU A 40 -13.69 -17.02 -11.24
CA LEU A 40 -14.84 -16.17 -11.00
C LEU A 40 -14.63 -14.75 -11.53
N THR A 41 -15.58 -14.30 -12.34
CA THR A 41 -15.71 -12.91 -12.76
C THR A 41 -16.93 -12.27 -12.09
N ILE A 42 -16.76 -11.15 -11.41
CA ILE A 42 -17.84 -10.33 -10.84
C ILE A 42 -17.83 -8.96 -11.51
N ILE A 43 -18.96 -8.56 -12.08
CA ILE A 43 -19.15 -7.28 -12.76
C ILE A 43 -20.36 -6.57 -12.16
N GLY A 44 -20.16 -5.38 -11.60
CA GLY A 44 -21.25 -4.51 -11.17
C GLY A 44 -21.67 -3.51 -12.25
N THR A 45 -22.64 -2.65 -11.93
CA THR A 45 -23.11 -1.59 -12.83
C THR A 45 -22.34 -0.27 -12.68
N GLY A 46 -21.33 -0.22 -11.82
CA GLY A 46 -20.54 0.98 -11.49
C GLY A 46 -20.23 1.08 -9.98
N SER A 47 -19.16 1.79 -9.64
CA SER A 47 -18.80 2.19 -8.27
C SER A 47 -19.42 3.54 -7.89
N GLY A 48 -19.59 3.80 -6.60
CA GLY A 48 -20.14 5.05 -6.05
C GLY A 48 -21.66 5.10 -5.92
N GLY A 49 -22.18 6.28 -5.55
CA GLY A 49 -23.60 6.49 -5.21
C GLY A 49 -24.56 6.09 -6.33
N GLY A 50 -25.34 5.03 -6.10
CA GLY A 50 -26.32 4.49 -7.06
C GLY A 50 -25.82 3.32 -7.92
N GLY A 51 -24.56 2.91 -7.74
CA GLY A 51 -23.97 1.73 -8.39
C GLY A 51 -24.22 0.40 -7.66
N THR A 52 -23.35 -0.57 -7.91
CA THR A 52 -23.34 -1.86 -7.20
C THR A 52 -22.45 -1.73 -5.96
N GLU A 53 -22.96 -2.10 -4.80
CA GLU A 53 -22.19 -2.13 -3.56
C GLU A 53 -22.23 -3.53 -2.94
N ILE A 54 -21.08 -4.07 -2.54
CA ILE A 54 -20.96 -5.27 -1.74
C ILE A 54 -20.53 -4.85 -0.34
N ARG A 55 -21.35 -5.15 0.68
CA ARG A 55 -21.16 -4.63 2.04
C ARG A 55 -21.06 -5.73 3.08
N LEU A 56 -20.07 -5.64 3.96
CA LEU A 56 -20.04 -6.46 5.18
C LEU A 56 -20.96 -5.84 6.24
N VAL A 57 -21.90 -6.61 6.78
CA VAL A 57 -22.86 -6.09 7.80
C VAL A 57 -22.69 -6.72 9.18
N ASP A 58 -21.95 -7.82 9.28
CA ASP A 58 -21.77 -8.56 10.52
C ASP A 58 -20.56 -9.49 10.42
N ALA A 59 -19.84 -9.71 11.53
CA ALA A 59 -18.73 -10.66 11.64
C ALA A 59 -18.71 -11.26 13.05
N PRO A 60 -19.43 -12.39 13.30
CA PRO A 60 -19.59 -12.92 14.65
C PRO A 60 -18.26 -13.43 15.26
N LEU A 61 -17.88 -12.92 16.45
CA LEU A 61 -16.74 -13.38 17.26
C LEU A 61 -17.21 -14.06 18.56
N SER A 62 -17.99 -15.14 18.51
CA SER A 62 -18.62 -15.69 19.71
C SER A 62 -17.73 -16.60 20.58
N SER A 63 -16.46 -16.85 20.26
CA SER A 63 -15.63 -17.78 21.08
C SER A 63 -14.11 -17.62 21.05
N CYS A 64 -13.54 -16.56 20.44
CA CYS A 64 -12.10 -16.38 20.51
C CYS A 64 -11.69 -15.86 21.88
N SER A 65 -10.84 -16.61 22.58
CA SER A 65 -10.19 -16.13 23.80
C SER A 65 -9.51 -14.80 23.50
N THR A 66 -9.50 -13.91 24.47
CA THR A 66 -9.13 -12.48 24.44
C THR A 66 -7.70 -12.13 23.98
N SER A 67 -7.01 -13.02 23.26
CA SER A 67 -5.63 -12.89 22.83
C SER A 67 -5.40 -13.15 21.33
N THR A 68 -6.44 -13.46 20.56
CA THR A 68 -6.33 -13.73 19.11
C THR A 68 -6.94 -12.59 18.29
N THR A 69 -6.13 -12.00 17.41
CA THR A 69 -6.53 -11.02 16.39
C THR A 69 -7.44 -11.65 15.35
N GLY A 70 -8.59 -11.03 15.07
CA GLY A 70 -9.51 -11.45 14.01
C GLY A 70 -9.31 -10.63 12.74
N PHE A 71 -9.35 -11.28 11.57
CA PHE A 71 -9.37 -10.62 10.27
C PHE A 71 -10.68 -10.92 9.55
N ASN A 72 -11.29 -9.93 8.93
CA ASN A 72 -12.44 -10.14 8.05
C ASN A 72 -12.23 -9.37 6.76
N TYR A 73 -12.49 -10.01 5.62
CA TYR A 73 -12.56 -9.35 4.33
C TYR A 73 -13.97 -9.44 3.77
N VAL A 74 -14.41 -8.41 3.03
CA VAL A 74 -15.69 -8.45 2.32
C VAL A 74 -15.66 -9.54 1.25
N LEU A 75 -14.57 -9.62 0.50
CA LEU A 75 -14.31 -10.62 -0.53
C LEU A 75 -12.98 -11.34 -0.21
N ALA A 76 -12.97 -12.67 -0.23
CA ALA A 76 -11.76 -13.45 0.03
C ALA A 76 -11.66 -14.69 -0.85
N SER A 77 -10.46 -15.06 -1.29
CA SER A 77 -10.20 -16.32 -2.01
C SER A 77 -10.39 -17.57 -1.15
N ALA A 78 -10.10 -17.52 0.15
CA ALA A 78 -10.26 -18.67 1.04
C ALA A 78 -10.57 -18.21 2.47
N PRO A 79 -11.17 -19.04 3.34
CA PRO A 79 -11.49 -18.70 4.72
C PRO A 79 -10.31 -18.96 5.67
N GLY A 80 -9.27 -18.12 5.66
CA GLY A 80 -8.12 -18.39 6.52
C GLY A 80 -6.79 -17.71 6.18
N HIS A 81 -5.79 -18.03 6.99
CA HIS A 81 -4.44 -17.44 6.98
C HIS A 81 -3.64 -17.83 5.72
N CYS A 82 -2.45 -17.23 5.57
CA CYS A 82 -1.48 -17.63 4.57
C CYS A 82 -1.26 -19.16 4.61
N GLY A 83 -1.65 -19.91 3.57
CA GLY A 83 -1.52 -21.37 3.47
C GLY A 83 -2.78 -22.10 3.00
N ASP A 84 -3.89 -21.38 2.90
CA ASP A 84 -5.14 -21.85 2.31
C ASP A 84 -5.03 -22.04 0.77
N PRO A 85 -5.93 -22.84 0.15
CA PRO A 85 -5.87 -23.10 -1.29
C PRO A 85 -5.99 -21.82 -2.12
N ASP A 86 -5.13 -21.74 -3.14
CA ASP A 86 -5.13 -20.63 -4.10
C ASP A 86 -6.43 -20.62 -4.93
N VAL A 87 -6.88 -19.42 -5.27
CA VAL A 87 -7.99 -19.13 -6.17
C VAL A 87 -7.47 -18.29 -7.32
N ASP A 88 -7.20 -18.98 -8.43
CA ASP A 88 -6.63 -18.39 -9.64
C ASP A 88 -7.75 -17.78 -10.53
N ASN A 89 -7.36 -16.88 -11.43
CA ASN A 89 -8.18 -16.33 -12.51
C ASN A 89 -9.44 -15.57 -12.03
N VAL A 90 -9.30 -14.73 -11.00
CA VAL A 90 -10.40 -13.91 -10.48
C VAL A 90 -10.42 -12.55 -11.15
N THR A 91 -11.61 -12.12 -11.60
CA THR A 91 -11.83 -10.78 -12.16
C THR A 91 -12.91 -10.03 -11.38
N LEU A 92 -12.60 -8.83 -10.90
CA LEU A 92 -13.50 -7.98 -10.13
C LEU A 92 -13.62 -6.59 -10.79
N GLN A 93 -14.83 -6.19 -11.19
CA GLN A 93 -15.03 -4.97 -11.97
C GLN A 93 -16.28 -4.17 -11.58
N HIS A 94 -16.15 -2.85 -11.56
CA HIS A 94 -17.28 -1.90 -11.58
C HIS A 94 -18.24 -1.99 -10.38
N PHE A 95 -17.72 -2.05 -9.16
CA PHE A 95 -18.52 -2.00 -7.94
C PHE A 95 -17.76 -1.39 -6.76
N THR A 96 -18.48 -1.07 -5.71
CA THR A 96 -17.93 -0.63 -4.42
C THR A 96 -17.89 -1.80 -3.44
N VAL A 97 -16.76 -1.98 -2.76
CA VAL A 97 -16.57 -2.84 -1.59
C VAL A 97 -16.62 -1.96 -0.35
N ASN A 98 -17.70 -2.07 0.40
CA ASN A 98 -17.88 -1.33 1.64
C ASN A 98 -17.62 -2.25 2.83
N CYS A 99 -16.47 -2.03 3.47
CA CYS A 99 -16.04 -2.80 4.63
C CYS A 99 -16.93 -2.53 5.85
N ASN A 100 -17.58 -1.36 5.91
CA ASN A 100 -18.46 -0.93 7.01
C ASN A 100 -17.83 -1.17 8.39
N ALA A 101 -16.51 -0.98 8.50
CA ALA A 101 -15.73 -1.56 9.58
C ALA A 101 -16.12 -0.99 10.94
N VAL A 102 -16.39 0.32 11.03
CA VAL A 102 -16.79 0.97 12.30
C VAL A 102 -18.05 0.33 12.88
N GLN A 103 -19.07 0.10 12.05
CA GLN A 103 -20.30 -0.54 12.51
C GLN A 103 -20.05 -2.00 12.90
N VAL A 104 -19.32 -2.75 12.06
CA VAL A 104 -19.00 -4.16 12.33
C VAL A 104 -18.23 -4.31 13.64
N MET A 105 -17.17 -3.52 13.85
CA MET A 105 -16.38 -3.52 15.09
C MET A 105 -17.24 -3.13 16.31
N SER A 106 -18.10 -2.11 16.19
CA SER A 106 -18.97 -1.67 17.29
C SER A 106 -19.94 -2.74 17.77
N ASN A 107 -20.43 -3.60 16.86
CA ASN A 107 -21.35 -4.69 17.19
C ASN A 107 -20.68 -5.84 17.94
N ILE A 108 -19.37 -6.01 17.75
CA ILE A 108 -18.62 -7.14 18.29
C ILE A 108 -18.07 -6.83 19.68
N GLY A 109 -17.76 -5.57 19.97
CA GLY A 109 -17.33 -5.12 21.30
C GLY A 109 -15.95 -5.64 21.74
N THR A 110 -15.09 -6.03 20.79
CA THR A 110 -13.73 -6.53 21.05
C THR A 110 -12.66 -5.66 20.39
N SER A 111 -11.54 -5.45 21.08
CA SER A 111 -10.50 -4.49 20.68
C SER A 111 -9.33 -5.06 19.86
N TYR A 112 -9.58 -6.07 19.02
CA TYR A 112 -8.55 -6.79 18.23
C TYR A 112 -9.08 -7.28 16.88
N LEU A 113 -9.72 -6.39 16.11
CA LEU A 113 -10.33 -6.76 14.82
C LEU A 113 -9.78 -5.89 13.69
N THR A 114 -9.45 -6.55 12.59
CA THR A 114 -9.17 -5.92 11.30
C THR A 114 -10.28 -6.28 10.31
N VAL A 115 -10.81 -5.27 9.64
CA VAL A 115 -11.81 -5.41 8.57
C VAL A 115 -11.25 -4.75 7.31
N GLY A 116 -10.86 -5.58 6.35
CA GLY A 116 -10.35 -5.19 5.04
C GLY A 116 -11.37 -5.39 3.92
N GLY A 117 -11.03 -4.93 2.72
CA GLY A 117 -11.91 -5.03 1.55
C GLY A 117 -11.82 -6.40 0.88
N ILE A 118 -10.68 -6.66 0.25
CA ILE A 118 -10.48 -7.79 -0.64
C ILE A 118 -9.19 -8.52 -0.27
N ARG A 119 -9.25 -9.85 -0.17
CA ARG A 119 -8.06 -10.70 -0.03
C ARG A 119 -8.00 -11.72 -1.16
N LEU A 120 -6.90 -11.71 -1.92
CA LEU A 120 -6.71 -12.61 -3.04
C LEU A 120 -5.38 -13.35 -2.95
N LEU A 121 -5.48 -14.67 -3.02
CA LEU A 121 -4.40 -15.64 -2.95
C LEU A 121 -4.49 -16.47 -4.23
N GLY A 122 -3.81 -16.08 -5.29
CA GLY A 122 -3.87 -16.80 -6.57
C GLY A 122 -3.36 -16.00 -7.76
N ASP A 123 -2.98 -16.71 -8.82
CA ASP A 123 -2.48 -16.16 -10.07
C ASP A 123 -3.61 -15.66 -10.98
N GLY A 124 -3.31 -14.74 -11.91
CA GLY A 124 -4.28 -14.24 -12.89
C GLY A 124 -5.40 -13.40 -12.28
N THR A 125 -5.09 -12.56 -11.29
CA THR A 125 -6.08 -11.70 -10.63
C THR A 125 -6.16 -10.33 -11.31
N TYR A 126 -7.37 -9.90 -11.64
CA TYR A 126 -7.64 -8.58 -12.23
C TYR A 126 -8.71 -7.83 -11.46
N ILE A 127 -8.36 -6.65 -10.93
CA ILE A 127 -9.27 -5.75 -10.22
C ILE A 127 -9.28 -4.43 -10.95
N ASN A 128 -10.43 -4.03 -11.48
CA ASN A 128 -10.54 -2.81 -12.27
C ASN A 128 -11.76 -1.97 -11.94
N ASN A 129 -11.56 -0.68 -11.74
CA ASN A 129 -12.64 0.25 -11.43
C ASN A 129 -13.50 -0.26 -10.26
N VAL A 130 -12.82 -0.70 -9.20
CA VAL A 130 -13.42 -1.09 -7.92
C VAL A 130 -13.13 0.02 -6.93
N GLU A 131 -14.12 0.37 -6.12
CA GLU A 131 -13.93 1.31 -5.03
C GLU A 131 -13.91 0.54 -3.71
N VAL A 132 -12.93 0.76 -2.84
CA VAL A 132 -12.85 0.16 -1.51
C VAL A 132 -12.94 1.24 -0.46
N ILE A 133 -13.92 1.14 0.45
CA ILE A 133 -14.21 2.17 1.46
C ILE A 133 -14.41 1.60 2.86
N ASN A 134 -14.22 2.48 3.85
CA ASN A 134 -14.57 2.24 5.26
C ASN A 134 -13.86 1.02 5.88
N ALA A 135 -12.65 0.68 5.42
CA ALA A 135 -11.81 -0.35 6.02
C ALA A 135 -11.23 0.17 7.35
N ALA A 136 -11.05 -0.73 8.34
CA ALA A 136 -10.46 -0.32 9.61
C ALA A 136 -9.80 -1.47 10.38
N SER A 137 -8.91 -1.14 11.30
CA SER A 137 -8.38 -2.05 12.32
C SER A 137 -8.41 -1.37 13.66
N GLU A 138 -8.68 -2.12 14.73
CA GLU A 138 -8.56 -1.67 16.11
C GLU A 138 -7.51 -2.50 16.84
N ARG A 139 -6.48 -1.84 17.38
CA ARG A 139 -5.43 -2.41 18.25
C ARG A 139 -5.57 -1.91 19.68
N THR A 140 -5.25 -2.76 20.67
CA THR A 140 -5.12 -2.31 22.08
C THR A 140 -3.80 -2.66 22.78
N ALA A 141 -2.86 -3.40 22.16
CA ALA A 141 -1.59 -3.76 22.82
C ALA A 141 -0.38 -3.86 21.87
N ALA A 142 0.78 -3.36 22.30
CA ALA A 142 2.08 -3.45 21.61
C ALA A 142 2.61 -4.91 21.55
N GLY A 143 3.17 -5.34 20.41
CA GLY A 143 3.87 -6.63 20.27
C GLY A 143 3.12 -7.80 19.61
N CYS A 144 1.88 -7.62 19.16
CA CYS A 144 1.22 -8.56 18.25
C CYS A 144 1.74 -8.35 16.82
N ALA A 145 2.00 -9.42 16.07
CA ALA A 145 2.81 -9.41 14.86
C ALA A 145 2.00 -9.41 13.54
N THR A 146 0.72 -9.04 13.56
CA THR A 146 -0.15 -9.15 12.38
C THR A 146 -1.12 -7.96 12.32
N ASP A 147 -0.59 -6.75 12.12
CA ASP A 147 -1.25 -5.49 12.49
C ASP A 147 -1.41 -4.53 11.28
N GLU A 148 -1.97 -5.01 10.16
CA GLU A 148 -2.17 -4.19 8.96
C GLU A 148 -3.61 -4.30 8.43
N VAL A 149 -4.29 -3.16 8.23
CA VAL A 149 -5.52 -3.08 7.42
C VAL A 149 -5.11 -3.07 5.97
N TRP A 150 -5.77 -3.90 5.16
CA TRP A 150 -5.60 -3.87 3.72
C TRP A 150 -6.95 -3.59 3.05
N GLY A 151 -7.00 -2.54 2.25
CA GLY A 151 -8.07 -2.37 1.26
C GLY A 151 -8.07 -3.58 0.34
N ILE A 152 -6.90 -3.88 -0.22
CA ILE A 152 -6.63 -5.11 -0.96
C ILE A 152 -5.33 -5.74 -0.45
N LEU A 153 -5.39 -7.03 -0.10
CA LEU A 153 -4.22 -7.88 0.16
C LEU A 153 -4.01 -8.85 -0.99
N VAL A 154 -2.77 -8.90 -1.49
CA VAL A 154 -2.33 -9.76 -2.59
C VAL A 154 -1.13 -10.62 -2.17
N GLY A 155 -1.11 -11.90 -2.59
CA GLY A 155 0.14 -12.65 -2.77
C GLY A 155 0.60 -13.55 -1.62
N CYS A 156 -0.27 -14.00 -0.72
CA CYS A 156 0.20 -14.66 0.51
C CYS A 156 0.54 -16.17 0.45
N ARG A 157 0.68 -16.89 -0.70
CA ARG A 157 1.42 -18.20 -0.83
C ARG A 157 1.29 -18.97 -2.18
N THR A 158 2.08 -20.06 -2.26
CA THR A 158 2.12 -21.26 -3.16
C THR A 158 2.47 -21.14 -4.65
N LYS A 159 2.11 -20.06 -5.36
CA LYS A 159 2.50 -19.88 -6.78
C LYS A 159 2.70 -18.41 -7.13
N SER A 160 3.81 -18.06 -7.82
CA SER A 160 3.98 -16.71 -8.38
C SER A 160 2.67 -16.20 -8.99
N ALA A 161 2.11 -15.15 -8.40
CA ALA A 161 0.85 -14.58 -8.83
C ALA A 161 1.09 -13.37 -9.69
N HIS A 162 0.34 -13.27 -10.79
CA HIS A 162 0.18 -12.06 -11.58
C HIS A 162 -1.09 -11.37 -11.11
N VAL A 163 -0.94 -10.17 -10.57
CA VAL A 163 -2.07 -9.36 -10.10
C VAL A 163 -2.02 -7.99 -10.71
N GLU A 164 -3.14 -7.55 -11.25
CA GLU A 164 -3.35 -6.17 -11.66
C GLU A 164 -4.47 -5.53 -10.84
N VAL A 165 -4.18 -4.37 -10.28
CA VAL A 165 -5.16 -3.47 -9.66
C VAL A 165 -5.10 -2.14 -10.39
N SER A 166 -6.16 -1.83 -11.13
CA SER A 166 -6.19 -0.64 -11.98
C SER A 166 -7.45 0.20 -11.87
N SER A 167 -7.30 1.50 -12.11
CA SER A 167 -8.42 2.47 -12.15
C SER A 167 -9.34 2.43 -10.93
N SER A 168 -8.82 2.01 -9.77
CA SER A 168 -9.60 1.75 -8.56
C SER A 168 -9.42 2.88 -7.54
N THR A 169 -10.40 3.04 -6.65
CA THR A 169 -10.42 4.11 -5.65
C THR A 169 -10.38 3.53 -4.24
N PHE A 170 -9.62 4.15 -3.35
CA PHE A 170 -9.49 3.74 -1.95
C PHE A 170 -9.68 4.95 -1.06
N SER A 171 -10.67 4.91 -0.15
CA SER A 171 -10.94 6.04 0.74
C SER A 171 -11.52 5.65 2.08
N ASP A 172 -11.52 6.60 3.02
CA ASP A 172 -12.20 6.48 4.31
C ASP A 172 -11.69 5.32 5.17
N PHE A 173 -10.39 5.04 5.07
CA PHE A 173 -9.78 4.04 5.93
C PHE A 173 -9.53 4.64 7.30
N TYR A 174 -9.74 3.81 8.32
CA TYR A 174 -9.72 4.27 9.71
C TYR A 174 -8.85 3.38 10.57
N ASN A 175 -7.87 4.00 11.22
CA ASN A 175 -7.18 3.39 12.35
C ASN A 175 -7.36 4.30 13.58
N PRO A 176 -8.09 3.86 14.63
CA PRO A 176 -8.25 4.60 15.87
C PRO A 176 -6.96 4.66 16.70
N THR A 177 -5.93 3.87 16.37
CA THR A 177 -4.85 3.54 17.30
C THR A 177 -3.48 3.90 16.75
N THR A 178 -2.56 4.23 17.65
CA THR A 178 -1.19 4.74 17.40
C THR A 178 -0.23 3.68 16.83
N TYR A 179 -0.70 2.45 16.58
CA TYR A 179 0.18 1.29 16.51
C TYR A 179 -0.16 0.31 15.38
N GLY A 180 -1.11 0.61 14.50
CA GLY A 180 -1.43 -0.26 13.36
C GLY A 180 -1.12 0.43 12.03
N HIS A 181 -0.92 -0.36 10.98
CA HIS A 181 -0.76 0.18 9.62
C HIS A 181 -2.07 0.10 8.86
N THR A 182 -2.33 1.09 8.01
CA THR A 182 -3.41 0.99 7.03
C THR A 182 -2.83 1.10 5.64
N THR A 183 -3.19 0.16 4.78
CA THR A 183 -2.72 0.08 3.41
C THR A 183 -3.87 0.06 2.42
N ALA A 184 -3.80 0.86 1.35
CA ALA A 184 -4.76 0.73 0.25
C ALA A 184 -4.55 -0.60 -0.49
N ILE A 185 -3.32 -0.86 -0.96
CA ILE A 185 -2.95 -2.12 -1.61
C ILE A 185 -1.64 -2.64 -1.01
N HIS A 186 -1.68 -3.86 -0.47
CA HIS A 186 -0.49 -4.54 0.03
C HIS A 186 -0.15 -5.74 -0.85
N VAL A 187 1.06 -5.75 -1.38
CA VAL A 187 1.66 -6.86 -2.13
C VAL A 187 2.61 -7.59 -1.19
N SER A 188 2.21 -8.79 -0.80
CA SER A 188 2.98 -9.66 0.07
C SER A 188 3.64 -10.76 -0.75
N GLY A 189 4.85 -11.15 -0.37
CA GLY A 189 5.55 -12.32 -0.89
C GLY A 189 6.59 -12.84 0.07
N THR A 190 7.23 -13.96 -0.27
CA THR A 190 8.30 -14.56 0.54
C THR A 190 9.52 -14.86 -0.32
N ALA A 191 10.65 -15.23 0.28
CA ALA A 191 11.86 -15.55 -0.48
C ALA A 191 11.70 -16.69 -1.50
N THR A 192 10.64 -17.49 -1.39
CA THR A 192 10.31 -18.58 -2.32
C THR A 192 9.15 -18.23 -3.25
N TYR A 193 8.60 -17.02 -3.14
CA TYR A 193 7.37 -16.59 -3.78
C TYR A 193 7.51 -15.18 -4.31
N HIS A 194 7.46 -15.06 -5.62
CA HIS A 194 7.75 -13.83 -6.35
C HIS A 194 6.49 -13.40 -7.10
N PRO A 195 5.58 -12.62 -6.48
CA PRO A 195 4.42 -12.10 -7.18
C PRO A 195 4.85 -11.01 -8.13
N THR A 196 4.21 -10.97 -9.30
CA THR A 196 4.27 -9.83 -10.21
C THR A 196 3.00 -9.01 -10.03
N ALA A 197 3.14 -7.76 -9.59
CA ALA A 197 2.02 -6.88 -9.30
C ALA A 197 2.07 -5.61 -10.15
N PHE A 198 0.94 -5.27 -10.78
CA PHE A 198 0.72 -4.04 -11.52
C PHE A 198 -0.33 -3.20 -10.81
N ILE A 199 0.06 -2.03 -10.31
CA ILE A 199 -0.79 -1.09 -9.58
C ILE A 199 -0.87 0.18 -10.42
N LEU A 200 -1.93 0.31 -11.22
CA LEU A 200 -2.00 1.25 -12.34
C LEU A 200 -3.17 2.23 -12.25
N GLY A 201 -2.90 3.54 -12.23
CA GLY A 201 -3.95 4.53 -12.41
C GLY A 201 -4.99 4.57 -11.28
N ASN A 202 -4.62 4.22 -10.06
CA ASN A 202 -5.51 4.22 -8.90
C ASN A 202 -5.53 5.57 -8.18
N SER A 203 -6.62 5.86 -7.48
CA SER A 203 -6.78 7.04 -6.62
C SER A 203 -6.90 6.64 -5.16
N VAL A 204 -6.01 7.14 -4.30
CA VAL A 204 -5.95 6.77 -2.88
C VAL A 204 -6.09 8.02 -2.01
N TYR A 205 -7.07 8.01 -1.12
CA TYR A 205 -7.40 9.10 -0.19
C TYR A 205 -7.35 8.58 1.24
N LEU A 206 -6.23 8.80 1.92
CA LEU A 206 -6.01 8.41 3.32
C LEU A 206 -6.03 9.63 4.24
N ASN A 207 -6.11 9.39 5.55
CA ASN A 207 -6.33 10.44 6.56
C ASN A 207 -5.07 10.77 7.38
N GLY A 208 -3.91 10.25 6.99
CA GLY A 208 -2.58 10.67 7.46
C GLY A 208 -2.33 10.38 8.92
N LYS A 209 -2.69 9.19 9.40
CA LYS A 209 -2.37 8.79 10.78
C LYS A 209 -1.24 7.76 10.81
N GLU A 210 -0.44 7.83 11.87
CA GLU A 210 0.82 7.13 12.04
C GLU A 210 0.86 5.72 11.42
N GLY A 211 1.65 5.57 10.36
CA GLY A 211 1.90 4.28 9.73
C GLY A 211 0.94 3.92 8.60
N GLU A 212 0.12 4.86 8.13
CA GLU A 212 -0.68 4.72 6.92
C GLU A 212 0.18 4.80 5.65
N PHE A 213 0.05 3.81 4.77
CA PHE A 213 0.69 3.84 3.46
C PHE A 213 -0.28 3.54 2.33
N ALA A 214 -0.11 4.17 1.16
CA ALA A 214 -0.97 3.84 0.02
C ALA A 214 -0.61 2.44 -0.53
N PHE A 215 0.67 2.20 -0.76
CA PHE A 215 1.17 0.96 -1.36
C PHE A 215 2.22 0.31 -0.45
N GLY A 216 1.90 -0.88 0.06
CA GLY A 216 2.82 -1.72 0.82
C GLY A 216 3.42 -2.78 -0.08
N VAL A 217 4.75 -2.87 -0.12
CA VAL A 217 5.46 -3.86 -0.93
C VAL A 217 6.40 -4.64 -0.02
N ALA A 218 5.97 -5.84 0.35
CA ALA A 218 6.73 -6.83 1.11
C ALA A 218 6.88 -8.11 0.29
N ALA A 219 7.38 -7.99 -0.95
CA ALA A 219 7.45 -9.08 -1.91
C ALA A 219 8.83 -9.16 -2.60
N HIS A 220 9.20 -10.38 -3.01
CA HIS A 220 10.45 -10.66 -3.72
C HIS A 220 10.32 -10.70 -5.24
N GLY A 221 9.13 -10.43 -5.78
CA GLY A 221 8.89 -10.41 -7.22
C GLY A 221 8.99 -9.02 -7.82
N GLU A 222 8.28 -8.79 -8.91
CA GLU A 222 8.27 -7.50 -9.61
C GLU A 222 7.03 -6.72 -9.21
N THR A 223 7.18 -5.46 -8.82
CA THR A 223 6.04 -4.60 -8.51
C THR A 223 6.16 -3.28 -9.25
N TYR A 224 5.13 -2.95 -10.02
CA TYR A 224 5.03 -1.76 -10.83
C TYR A 224 3.91 -0.87 -10.29
N ILE A 225 4.27 0.33 -9.82
CA ILE A 225 3.32 1.33 -9.29
C ILE A 225 3.35 2.54 -10.22
N TYR A 226 2.36 2.64 -11.11
CA TYR A 226 2.35 3.64 -12.18
C TYR A 226 1.07 4.45 -12.27
N TRP A 227 1.22 5.76 -12.56
CA TRP A 227 0.11 6.69 -12.82
C TRP A 227 -0.92 6.82 -11.69
N ASN A 228 -0.55 6.46 -10.45
CA ASN A 228 -1.43 6.56 -9.30
C ASN A 228 -1.43 7.98 -8.74
N GLN A 229 -2.53 8.33 -8.08
CA GLN A 229 -2.67 9.57 -7.33
C GLN A 229 -2.94 9.25 -5.86
N VAL A 230 -2.15 9.83 -4.97
CA VAL A 230 -2.22 9.58 -3.53
C VAL A 230 -2.38 10.90 -2.79
N TRP A 231 -3.34 10.97 -1.89
CA TRP A 231 -3.57 12.10 -1.00
C TRP A 231 -3.64 11.64 0.45
N GLY A 232 -2.91 12.35 1.31
CA GLY A 232 -3.00 12.21 2.76
C GLY A 232 -2.36 10.95 3.34
N ALA A 233 -1.60 10.17 2.56
CA ALA A 233 -0.84 9.05 3.12
C ALA A 233 0.43 9.54 3.86
N ASP A 234 0.81 8.88 4.96
CA ASP A 234 2.12 9.11 5.59
C ASP A 234 3.22 8.56 4.70
N ARG A 235 3.03 7.40 4.06
CA ARG A 235 3.95 6.93 3.02
C ARG A 235 3.19 6.60 1.75
N ALA A 236 3.55 7.18 0.61
CA ALA A 236 2.87 6.77 -0.62
C ALA A 236 3.29 5.34 -1.01
N VAL A 237 4.59 5.05 -0.97
CA VAL A 237 5.12 3.70 -1.15
C VAL A 237 5.96 3.32 0.07
N ASN A 238 5.68 2.15 0.65
CA ASN A 238 6.47 1.54 1.71
C ASN A 238 7.00 0.18 1.24
N HIS A 239 8.29 0.12 0.93
CA HIS A 239 8.97 -1.11 0.54
C HIS A 239 9.79 -1.65 1.71
N ASP A 240 9.24 -2.67 2.36
CA ASP A 240 9.80 -3.26 3.58
C ASP A 240 9.85 -4.78 3.46
N THR A 241 10.77 -5.29 2.64
CA THR A 241 11.10 -6.71 2.61
C THR A 241 12.12 -7.03 3.70
N GLY A 242 11.77 -7.94 4.62
CA GLY A 242 12.70 -8.45 5.64
C GLY A 242 13.89 -9.24 5.06
N THR A 243 13.92 -9.47 3.75
CA THR A 243 14.93 -10.25 3.03
C THR A 243 15.18 -9.66 1.64
N ALA A 244 16.44 -9.74 1.17
CA ALA A 244 16.86 -9.15 -0.11
C ALA A 244 16.13 -9.76 -1.32
N GLY A 245 15.84 -8.91 -2.33
CA GLY A 245 15.37 -9.32 -3.66
C GLY A 245 14.01 -8.72 -4.06
N GLY A 246 13.76 -8.70 -5.36
CA GLY A 246 12.59 -8.09 -6.00
C GLY A 246 12.94 -6.81 -6.76
N THR A 247 12.18 -6.54 -7.81
CA THR A 247 12.28 -5.31 -8.62
C THR A 247 11.10 -4.43 -8.27
N LEU A 248 11.36 -3.19 -7.86
CA LEU A 248 10.31 -2.20 -7.63
C LEU A 248 10.47 -1.03 -8.61
N SER A 249 9.44 -0.78 -9.40
CA SER A 249 9.36 0.34 -10.32
C SER A 249 8.22 1.26 -9.91
N VAL A 250 8.54 2.50 -9.54
CA VAL A 250 7.59 3.53 -9.11
C VAL A 250 7.66 4.68 -10.10
N GLY A 251 6.68 4.78 -11.01
CA GLY A 251 6.76 5.68 -12.15
C GLY A 251 5.55 6.59 -12.35
N PHE A 252 5.78 7.86 -12.68
CA PHE A 252 4.73 8.78 -13.14
C PHE A 252 3.54 8.94 -12.18
N ASN A 253 3.75 8.81 -10.88
CA ASN A 253 2.72 8.98 -9.87
C ASN A 253 2.66 10.42 -9.34
N GLN A 254 1.54 10.78 -8.71
CA GLN A 254 1.36 12.04 -7.99
C GLN A 254 1.10 11.76 -6.51
N PHE A 255 2.02 12.19 -5.65
CA PHE A 255 1.97 11.98 -4.22
C PHE A 255 1.81 13.31 -3.48
N HIS A 256 0.64 13.50 -2.86
CA HIS A 256 0.36 14.59 -1.94
C HIS A 256 0.31 14.02 -0.52
N LEU A 257 1.44 14.09 0.19
CA LEU A 257 1.57 13.41 1.47
C LEU A 257 0.78 14.08 2.59
N SER A 258 0.65 13.39 3.73
CA SER A 258 0.00 13.94 4.92
C SER A 258 0.68 15.20 5.45
N ASP A 259 -0.09 16.03 6.15
CA ASP A 259 0.34 17.27 6.82
C ASP A 259 0.48 17.10 8.36
N SER A 260 0.39 15.87 8.84
CA SER A 260 0.22 15.53 10.26
C SER A 260 1.47 14.90 10.91
N GLN A 261 2.31 14.19 10.15
CA GLN A 261 3.40 13.35 10.66
C GLN A 261 4.63 13.32 9.72
N PRO A 262 5.78 12.77 10.14
CA PRO A 262 6.90 12.50 9.22
C PRO A 262 6.44 11.58 8.08
N ALA A 263 6.34 12.14 6.87
CA ALA A 263 5.88 11.42 5.70
C ALA A 263 7.01 11.06 4.73
N ALA A 264 6.82 10.05 3.89
CA ALA A 264 7.74 9.67 2.83
C ALA A 264 7.02 9.46 1.50
N GLY A 265 7.52 10.04 0.40
CA GLY A 265 6.99 9.72 -0.93
C GLY A 265 7.26 8.25 -1.23
N VAL A 266 8.53 7.89 -1.27
CA VAL A 266 8.97 6.50 -1.37
C VAL A 266 9.87 6.18 -0.18
N PHE A 267 9.47 5.19 0.62
CA PHE A 267 10.25 4.67 1.74
C PHE A 267 10.79 3.29 1.38
N LEU A 268 12.12 3.13 1.44
CA LEU A 268 12.84 1.92 1.10
C LEU A 268 13.60 1.45 2.34
N SER A 269 13.18 0.34 2.95
CA SER A 269 13.89 -0.29 4.08
C SER A 269 14.60 -1.60 3.75
N ALA A 270 14.46 -2.05 2.50
CA ALA A 270 14.85 -3.36 2.03
C ALA A 270 15.96 -3.34 0.99
N ASN A 271 16.79 -4.38 1.00
CA ASN A 271 17.77 -4.62 -0.05
C ASN A 271 17.05 -5.06 -1.34
N SER A 272 16.92 -4.12 -2.25
CA SER A 272 16.19 -4.21 -3.51
C SER A 272 16.87 -3.29 -4.51
N PHE A 273 16.58 -3.53 -5.78
CA PHE A 273 16.98 -2.67 -6.90
C PHE A 273 15.72 -2.25 -7.64
N GLY A 274 15.80 -1.14 -8.38
CA GLY A 274 14.61 -0.62 -8.98
C GLY A 274 14.76 0.74 -9.65
N GLU A 275 13.60 1.28 -9.99
CA GLU A 275 13.48 2.55 -10.69
C GLU A 275 12.42 3.42 -10.01
N ILE A 276 12.77 4.69 -9.80
CA ILE A 276 11.86 5.72 -9.35
C ILE A 276 11.90 6.82 -10.40
N GLU A 277 10.87 6.90 -11.24
CA GLU A 277 10.89 7.78 -12.41
C GLU A 277 9.69 8.71 -12.53
N GLY A 278 9.93 9.96 -12.95
CA GLY A 278 8.86 10.86 -13.38
C GLY A 278 7.77 11.18 -12.34
N ASN A 279 8.00 10.91 -11.05
CA ASN A 279 7.00 11.13 -10.01
C ASN A 279 6.94 12.60 -9.60
N GLU A 280 5.75 13.05 -9.20
CA GLU A 280 5.54 14.31 -8.51
C GLU A 280 5.28 14.07 -7.02
N ILE A 281 6.15 14.59 -6.16
CA ILE A 281 6.09 14.38 -4.71
C ILE A 281 5.98 15.73 -3.99
N ASN A 282 4.84 15.95 -3.34
CA ASN A 282 4.51 17.19 -2.65
C ASN A 282 4.49 16.94 -1.14
N LEU A 283 5.34 17.68 -0.41
CA LEU A 283 5.59 17.51 1.02
C LEU A 283 5.00 18.66 1.84
N TYR A 284 4.34 18.32 2.95
CA TYR A 284 3.60 19.27 3.79
C TYR A 284 4.05 19.29 5.26
N VAL A 285 4.90 18.35 5.72
CA VAL A 285 5.49 18.35 7.09
C VAL A 285 7.03 18.37 7.09
N ALA A 286 7.62 19.15 7.99
CA ALA A 286 9.05 19.47 8.01
C ALA A 286 9.97 18.26 8.27
N SER A 287 9.45 17.21 8.89
CA SER A 287 10.15 15.94 9.12
C SER A 287 10.01 14.95 7.97
N SER A 288 9.34 15.32 6.88
CA SER A 288 9.08 14.45 5.74
C SER A 288 10.27 14.33 4.80
N ALA A 289 10.27 13.29 3.98
CA ALA A 289 11.22 13.07 2.91
C ALA A 289 10.49 12.78 1.59
N GLY A 290 11.00 13.30 0.47
CA GLY A 290 10.52 12.88 -0.85
C GLY A 290 10.86 11.41 -1.09
N LEU A 291 12.14 11.09 -0.94
CA LEU A 291 12.65 9.72 -1.01
C LEU A 291 13.41 9.40 0.29
N HIS A 292 13.17 8.24 0.89
CA HIS A 292 13.76 7.84 2.14
C HIS A 292 14.37 6.44 2.04
N TRP A 293 15.70 6.35 2.09
CA TRP A 293 16.44 5.11 2.30
C TRP A 293 16.66 4.89 3.79
N HIS A 294 16.07 3.82 4.33
CA HIS A 294 16.16 3.41 5.72
C HIS A 294 16.79 2.02 5.81
N GLY A 295 17.52 1.67 6.88
CA GLY A 295 17.88 0.26 7.13
C GLY A 295 18.84 -0.40 6.12
N ASN A 296 18.57 -1.64 5.70
CA ASN A 296 19.56 -2.45 5.00
C ASN A 296 19.68 -2.11 3.50
N LEU A 297 20.90 -1.72 3.08
CA LEU A 297 21.49 -1.73 1.73
C LEU A 297 20.51 -1.82 0.54
N ALA A 298 19.66 -0.81 0.30
CA ALA A 298 19.09 -0.63 -1.04
C ALA A 298 20.19 -0.10 -1.97
N SER A 299 20.60 -0.89 -2.95
CA SER A 299 21.61 -0.57 -3.96
C SER A 299 21.02 -0.69 -5.36
N ASP A 300 21.70 -0.11 -6.35
CA ASP A 300 21.32 -0.27 -7.77
C ASP A 300 19.95 0.33 -8.10
N TRP A 301 19.78 1.61 -7.76
CA TRP A 301 18.56 2.36 -8.03
C TRP A 301 18.78 3.44 -9.07
N ASN A 302 17.89 3.49 -10.06
CA ASN A 302 17.77 4.61 -10.98
C ASN A 302 16.68 5.56 -10.49
N VAL A 303 17.03 6.81 -10.24
CA VAL A 303 16.11 7.86 -9.81
C VAL A 303 16.14 8.96 -10.86
N VAL A 304 15.11 9.01 -11.70
CA VAL A 304 15.16 9.81 -12.94
C VAL A 304 13.94 10.72 -13.09
N GLY A 305 14.15 12.00 -13.39
CA GLY A 305 13.05 12.87 -13.83
C GLY A 305 11.98 13.18 -12.76
N ASN A 306 12.23 12.90 -11.49
CA ASN A 306 11.25 13.17 -10.42
C ASN A 306 11.21 14.65 -10.07
N THR A 307 10.05 15.13 -9.65
CA THR A 307 9.88 16.47 -9.09
C THR A 307 9.45 16.38 -7.62
N ILE A 308 10.26 16.93 -6.71
CA ILE A 308 10.00 16.95 -5.26
C ILE A 308 9.83 18.39 -4.81
N ARG A 309 8.70 18.71 -4.16
CA ARG A 309 8.36 20.06 -3.72
C ARG A 309 8.01 20.11 -2.23
N SER A 310 8.51 21.15 -1.55
CA SER A 310 8.06 21.53 -0.21
C SER A 310 7.01 22.63 -0.32
N PHE A 311 5.95 22.53 0.50
CA PHE A 311 4.99 23.61 0.71
C PHE A 311 5.11 24.23 2.11
N ILE A 312 6.24 24.01 2.77
CA ILE A 312 6.50 24.43 4.15
C ILE A 312 7.37 25.67 4.17
N GLY A 313 6.90 26.71 4.87
CA GLY A 313 7.71 27.88 5.20
C GLY A 313 8.49 27.70 6.51
N GLY A 314 9.69 28.28 6.60
CA GLY A 314 10.45 28.38 7.85
C GLY A 314 11.82 27.71 7.84
N THR A 315 12.43 27.53 9.02
CA THR A 315 13.80 26.99 9.16
C THR A 315 13.86 25.47 9.28
N ASN A 316 12.76 24.81 9.63
CA ASN A 316 12.66 23.35 9.66
C ASN A 316 12.06 22.90 8.34
N GLN A 317 12.86 22.25 7.52
CA GLN A 317 12.53 21.95 6.13
C GLN A 317 12.57 20.44 5.87
N PRO A 318 11.64 19.92 5.06
CA PRO A 318 11.65 18.51 4.69
C PRO A 318 12.90 18.18 3.86
N TYR A 319 13.13 16.89 3.69
CA TYR A 319 14.22 16.36 2.90
C TYR A 319 13.75 16.07 1.48
N GLY A 320 14.54 16.46 0.48
CA GLY A 320 14.34 15.93 -0.88
C GLY A 320 14.61 14.44 -0.90
N VAL A 321 15.78 14.07 -0.38
CA VAL A 321 16.24 12.68 -0.18
C VAL A 321 16.78 12.56 1.24
N LEU A 322 16.37 11.52 1.96
CA LEU A 322 16.80 11.19 3.31
C LEU A 322 17.45 9.80 3.32
N VAL A 323 18.62 9.68 3.94
CA VAL A 323 19.30 8.39 4.14
C VAL A 323 19.59 8.22 5.61
N GLN A 324 18.94 7.26 6.26
CA GLN A 324 18.91 7.16 7.72
C GLN A 324 19.06 5.71 8.22
N ASN A 325 19.75 5.51 9.35
CA ASN A 325 19.86 4.22 10.06
C ASN A 325 20.33 3.04 9.20
N VAL A 326 21.20 3.31 8.21
CA VAL A 326 21.65 2.27 7.28
C VAL A 326 22.84 1.48 7.84
N SER A 327 22.75 0.15 7.89
CA SER A 327 23.85 -0.73 8.28
C SER A 327 24.78 -1.00 7.08
N GLY A 328 25.36 0.08 6.54
CA GLY A 328 26.10 0.11 5.29
C GLY A 328 25.67 1.27 4.40
N VAL A 329 26.33 1.43 3.26
CA VAL A 329 26.09 2.54 2.33
C VAL A 329 25.19 2.09 1.18
N PRO A 330 24.06 2.77 0.91
CA PRO A 330 23.40 2.67 -0.40
C PRO A 330 24.40 2.94 -1.51
N SER A 331 24.60 1.99 -2.42
CA SER A 331 25.59 2.08 -3.50
C SER A 331 24.93 1.98 -4.87
N ASN A 332 25.61 2.48 -5.91
CA ASN A 332 25.11 2.49 -7.28
C ASN A 332 23.74 3.18 -7.43
N LEU A 333 23.52 4.27 -6.69
CA LEU A 333 22.36 5.13 -6.92
C LEU A 333 22.69 6.09 -8.07
N ASN A 334 21.91 6.02 -9.14
CA ASN A 334 21.96 6.96 -10.25
C ASN A 334 20.86 8.01 -10.09
N PHE A 335 21.23 9.29 -9.98
CA PHE A 335 20.29 10.40 -9.91
C PHE A 335 20.44 11.29 -11.14
N GLU A 336 19.40 11.29 -11.99
CA GLU A 336 19.41 12.00 -13.26
C GLU A 336 18.17 12.87 -13.43
N SER A 337 18.32 14.12 -13.90
CA SER A 337 17.21 15.00 -14.29
C SER A 337 16.12 15.22 -13.21
N ASN A 338 16.45 15.07 -11.93
CA ASN A 338 15.50 15.30 -10.83
C ASN A 338 15.42 16.78 -10.46
N ARG A 339 14.20 17.28 -10.25
CA ARG A 339 13.93 18.64 -9.79
C ARG A 339 13.53 18.64 -8.31
N ILE A 340 14.41 19.13 -7.45
CA ILE A 340 14.14 19.32 -6.02
C ILE A 340 13.95 20.81 -5.75
N SER A 341 12.80 21.21 -5.20
CA SER A 341 12.47 22.63 -4.98
C SER A 341 13.43 23.30 -3.98
N GLU A 342 13.70 24.59 -4.19
CA GLU A 342 14.41 25.43 -3.22
C GLU A 342 13.70 25.39 -1.85
N GLY A 343 14.49 25.37 -0.77
CA GLY A 343 13.99 25.28 0.60
C GLY A 343 14.02 23.87 1.19
N LEU A 344 14.21 22.80 0.41
CA LEU A 344 14.41 21.45 0.95
C LEU A 344 15.83 21.25 1.49
N THR A 345 15.96 20.49 2.57
CA THR A 345 17.27 20.00 3.02
C THR A 345 17.72 18.90 2.06
N ASN A 346 18.76 19.17 1.29
CA ASN A 346 19.29 18.20 0.33
C ASN A 346 20.25 17.24 1.05
N ILE A 347 19.72 16.10 1.52
CA ILE A 347 20.46 14.92 2.00
C ILE A 347 21.11 15.07 3.39
N VAL A 348 20.69 14.20 4.31
CA VAL A 348 21.29 13.95 5.65
C VAL A 348 21.17 12.42 5.84
N ASN A 349 22.14 11.56 6.18
CA ASN A 349 23.56 11.66 6.55
C ASN A 349 24.32 10.34 6.16
N VAL A 350 25.39 10.50 5.37
CA VAL A 350 26.58 9.67 4.98
C VAL A 350 26.78 8.18 5.39
N SER A 351 27.14 7.36 4.41
CA SER A 351 28.54 7.10 3.99
C SER A 351 28.59 6.69 2.49
N GLY A 352 29.77 6.68 1.84
CA GLY A 352 30.11 6.20 0.47
C GLY A 352 29.76 7.07 -0.76
N SER A 353 29.98 6.53 -1.98
CA SER A 353 30.13 7.29 -3.23
C SER A 353 28.85 7.30 -4.09
N TYR A 354 28.42 8.49 -4.53
CA TYR A 354 27.24 8.71 -5.36
C TYR A 354 27.62 9.47 -6.64
N THR A 355 26.99 9.14 -7.77
CA THR A 355 27.20 9.85 -9.05
C THR A 355 25.92 10.59 -9.40
N PHE A 356 26.01 11.92 -9.52
CA PHE A 356 24.93 12.81 -9.96
C PHE A 356 25.34 13.40 -11.32
N ASP A 357 24.46 13.35 -12.31
CA ASP A 357 24.81 13.72 -13.70
C ASP A 357 24.90 15.25 -13.92
N ASP A 358 24.42 16.06 -12.96
CA ASP A 358 24.53 17.53 -13.00
C ASP A 358 25.82 18.05 -12.35
N ASN A 359 27.03 17.63 -12.76
CA ASN A 359 28.33 18.20 -12.31
C ASN A 359 28.51 18.40 -10.77
N LYS A 360 27.66 17.83 -9.93
CA LYS A 360 27.61 18.07 -8.48
C LYS A 360 28.03 16.80 -7.77
N LYS A 361 29.31 16.75 -7.41
CA LYS A 361 29.82 15.76 -6.46
C LYS A 361 29.45 16.20 -5.05
N ILE A 362 28.82 15.32 -4.28
CA ILE A 362 28.67 15.49 -2.83
C ILE A 362 29.87 14.81 -2.20
N ASP A 363 30.72 15.57 -1.51
CA ASP A 363 31.85 14.99 -0.80
C ASP A 363 31.43 14.35 0.53
N SER A 364 32.35 13.60 1.14
CA SER A 364 32.14 12.85 2.38
C SER A 364 31.82 13.70 3.61
N THR A 365 31.70 15.02 3.47
CA THR A 365 31.26 15.94 4.54
C THR A 365 29.78 16.35 4.43
N GLY A 366 29.06 15.90 3.41
CA GLY A 366 27.66 16.25 3.20
C GLY A 366 27.44 17.69 2.71
N THR A 367 28.48 18.38 2.25
CA THR A 367 28.36 19.74 1.70
C THR A 367 28.13 19.67 0.19
N ILE A 368 26.94 20.09 -0.28
CA ILE A 368 26.75 20.43 -1.69
C ILE A 368 27.37 21.80 -1.91
N THR A 369 28.60 21.86 -2.43
CA THR A 369 29.11 23.08 -3.05
C THR A 369 28.51 23.20 -4.44
N GLY A 370 27.35 23.84 -4.51
CA GLY A 370 26.64 24.07 -5.77
C GLY A 370 25.75 25.28 -5.63
N THR A 371 26.29 26.44 -5.99
CA THR A 371 25.60 27.72 -6.09
C THR A 371 24.34 27.59 -6.93
N ALA A 372 23.27 28.26 -6.50
CA ALA A 372 22.03 28.44 -7.26
C ALA A 372 22.35 28.81 -8.71
N ILE A 373 21.69 28.13 -9.66
CA ILE A 373 21.61 28.62 -11.03
C ILE A 373 20.14 28.98 -11.24
N GLY A 374 19.83 30.25 -10.93
CA GLY A 374 18.78 30.93 -11.64
C GLY A 374 19.10 30.93 -13.13
N PHE A 375 18.07 30.86 -13.96
CA PHE A 375 18.20 31.09 -15.39
C PHE A 375 18.67 32.53 -15.64
N PRO A 376 19.65 32.74 -16.55
CA PRO A 376 19.50 33.86 -17.47
C PRO A 376 19.86 33.51 -18.92
N ASN A 377 18.97 34.00 -19.79
CA ASN A 377 18.93 34.09 -21.25
C ASN A 377 18.61 32.83 -22.05
#